data_AF-A0A097PNH8-F1
#
_entry.id   AF-A0A097PNH8-F1
#
_cell.length_a   1.000
_cell.length_b   1.000
_cell.length_c   1.000
_cell.angle_alpha   90.00
_cell.angle_beta   90.00
_cell.angle_gamma   90.00
#
_symmetry.space_group_name_H-M   'P 1'
#
loop_
_entity.id
_entity.type
_entity.pdbx_description
1 polymer ?
#
loop_
_entity_poly.entity_id
_entity_poly.type
_entity_poly.pdbx_seq_one_letter_code
_entity_poly.pdbx_strand_id
1 'polypeptide(L)'
;TGIKPGGRIETDRLPTEVRKRAMEAVDSFGGRVTIGDVSSKAGLKLNEAQNALQALAADTGGFLEVSDEGDVLYVFSKDYRSKLVAKSFRLKIEPLLEKSKSVAEYVIRVSFGTALIASIVIVYTTIIALLSSRSDEDNRGRRGRSFDSGFSLNFYPTDLFWFWDPYYYRRRQRRTVGTNFIESVFSFVFGDGDPNEGIEEERWKLIGQYITSNGGVVTAEELAPYLDVPPTDETMVDESYILPVLLRFDGRPDVDEEGNILYRFPSLQRTAASQRSGRKEYVGKRWAEFVGGVDKFFKEKQWQFSKTKNTETAMVIGLGGLNLFGVIILGTMLK
;
A
#
# COMPACT_ATOMS: atom_id res chain seq x y z
N THR A 1 12.03 -12.27 -40.23
CA THR A 1 10.64 -11.77 -40.20
C THR A 1 10.60 -10.47 -39.42
N GLY A 2 10.65 -9.33 -40.12
CA GLY A 2 10.67 -8.01 -39.50
C GLY A 2 9.35 -7.72 -38.80
N ILE A 3 9.41 -7.37 -37.51
CA ILE A 3 8.25 -6.93 -36.75
C ILE A 3 7.79 -5.59 -37.35
N LYS A 4 6.59 -5.54 -37.92
CA LYS A 4 6.00 -4.28 -38.39
C LYS A 4 5.86 -3.32 -37.19
N PRO A 5 6.33 -2.06 -37.27
CA PRO A 5 6.00 -1.06 -36.26
C PRO A 5 4.47 -0.95 -36.14
N GLY A 6 3.95 -1.04 -34.91
CA GLY A 6 2.52 -0.99 -34.61
C GLY A 6 1.79 -2.34 -34.43
N GLY A 7 2.46 -3.48 -34.65
CA GLY A 7 1.88 -4.81 -34.37
C GLY A 7 1.97 -5.27 -32.91
N ARG A 8 2.69 -4.52 -32.07
CA ARG A 8 2.93 -4.83 -30.65
C ARG A 8 2.45 -3.68 -29.77
N ILE A 9 1.97 -4.03 -28.59
CA ILE A 9 1.48 -3.09 -27.57
C ILE A 9 2.68 -2.71 -26.71
N GLU A 10 3.13 -1.47 -26.80
CA GLU A 10 4.31 -0.99 -26.08
C GLU A 10 4.02 -0.88 -24.58
N THR A 11 2.80 -0.55 -24.18
CA THR A 11 2.41 -0.47 -22.76
C THR A 11 2.49 -1.80 -22.02
N ASP A 12 2.45 -2.92 -22.73
CA ASP A 12 2.55 -4.26 -22.13
C ASP A 12 3.98 -4.61 -21.69
N ARG A 13 5.00 -3.88 -22.18
CA ARG A 13 6.41 -4.03 -21.78
C ARG A 13 6.75 -3.30 -20.49
N LEU A 14 5.94 -2.31 -20.12
CA LEU A 14 6.16 -1.53 -18.92
C LEU A 14 5.85 -2.38 -17.67
N PRO A 15 6.60 -2.19 -16.58
CA PRO A 15 6.18 -2.65 -15.26
C PRO A 15 4.78 -2.10 -14.95
N THR A 16 3.94 -2.95 -14.35
CA THR A 16 2.54 -2.62 -14.01
C THR A 16 2.45 -1.34 -13.18
N GLU A 17 3.26 -1.22 -12.12
CA GLU A 17 3.24 -0.06 -11.23
C GLU A 17 3.64 1.23 -11.94
N VAL A 18 4.69 1.18 -12.77
CA VAL A 18 5.14 2.34 -13.56
C VAL A 18 4.01 2.82 -14.49
N ARG A 19 3.36 1.89 -15.19
CA ARG A 19 2.23 2.21 -16.09
C ARG A 19 1.06 2.81 -15.31
N LYS A 20 0.65 2.18 -14.21
CA LYS A 20 -0.49 2.62 -13.39
C LYS A 20 -0.27 4.02 -12.83
N ARG A 21 0.88 4.26 -12.22
CA ARG A 21 1.26 5.56 -11.66
C ARG A 21 1.39 6.64 -12.73
N ALA A 22 1.93 6.31 -13.90
CA ALA A 22 1.99 7.25 -15.03
C ALA A 22 0.58 7.64 -15.52
N MET A 23 -0.33 6.67 -15.67
CA MET A 23 -1.73 6.95 -16.07
C MET A 23 -2.47 7.78 -15.01
N GLU A 24 -2.27 7.49 -13.71
CA GLU A 24 -2.84 8.29 -12.62
C GLU A 24 -2.34 9.74 -12.64
N ALA A 25 -1.04 9.94 -12.90
CA ALA A 25 -0.48 11.28 -13.06
C ALA A 25 -1.08 11.99 -14.28
N VAL A 26 -1.13 11.34 -15.45
CA VAL A 26 -1.74 11.89 -16.68
C VAL A 26 -3.18 12.35 -16.42
N ASP A 27 -3.97 11.54 -15.72
CA ASP A 27 -5.36 11.89 -15.39
C ASP A 27 -5.44 13.10 -14.46
N SER A 28 -4.54 13.20 -13.48
CA SER A 28 -4.53 14.31 -12.52
C SER A 28 -4.28 15.68 -13.17
N PHE A 29 -3.58 15.71 -14.31
CA PHE A 29 -3.34 16.92 -15.11
C PHE A 29 -4.33 17.09 -16.28
N GLY A 30 -5.37 16.24 -16.36
CA GLY A 30 -6.40 16.36 -17.39
C GLY A 30 -5.94 15.95 -18.79
N GLY A 31 -4.89 15.12 -18.91
CA GLY A 31 -4.43 14.53 -20.17
C GLY A 31 -3.39 15.35 -20.94
N ARG A 32 -2.94 16.51 -20.44
CA ARG A 32 -1.81 17.28 -21.01
C ARG A 32 -0.69 17.30 -19.97
N VAL A 33 0.46 16.69 -20.26
CA VAL A 33 1.55 16.54 -19.29
C VAL A 33 2.93 16.65 -19.92
N THR A 34 3.90 17.15 -19.13
CA THR A 34 5.32 16.99 -19.42
C THR A 34 5.87 15.70 -18.77
N ILE A 35 7.11 15.34 -19.11
CA ILE A 35 7.84 14.26 -18.41
C ILE A 35 8.04 14.64 -16.93
N GLY A 36 8.30 15.92 -16.65
CA GLY A 36 8.44 16.48 -15.30
C GLY A 36 7.19 16.31 -14.46
N ASP A 37 6.02 16.64 -15.03
CA ASP A 37 4.72 16.52 -14.36
C ASP A 37 4.43 15.08 -13.93
N VAL A 38 4.68 14.12 -14.83
CA VAL A 38 4.50 12.70 -14.51
C VAL A 38 5.54 12.24 -13.50
N SER A 39 6.81 12.62 -13.66
CA SER A 39 7.89 12.24 -12.76
C SER A 39 7.64 12.73 -11.33
N SER A 40 7.30 14.01 -11.14
CA SER A 40 7.04 14.61 -9.83
C SER A 40 5.81 14.02 -9.17
N LYS A 41 4.69 13.94 -9.91
CA LYS A 41 3.42 13.48 -9.36
C LYS A 41 3.41 11.98 -9.09
N ALA A 42 4.00 11.22 -9.99
CA ALA A 42 4.06 9.77 -9.90
C ALA A 42 5.24 9.29 -9.06
N GLY A 43 6.25 10.11 -8.75
CA GLY A 43 7.49 9.68 -8.08
C GLY A 43 8.35 8.72 -8.92
N LEU A 44 8.22 8.76 -10.24
CA LEU A 44 8.93 7.87 -11.17
C LEU A 44 10.30 8.46 -11.53
N LYS A 45 11.24 7.63 -12.00
CA LYS A 45 12.44 8.18 -12.65
C LYS A 45 12.05 8.87 -13.95
N LEU A 46 12.81 9.88 -14.37
CA LEU A 46 12.50 10.61 -15.61
C LEU A 46 12.47 9.71 -16.85
N ASN A 47 13.40 8.76 -16.94
CA ASN A 47 13.43 7.79 -18.04
C ASN A 47 12.22 6.84 -18.02
N GLU A 48 11.76 6.42 -16.84
CA GLU A 48 10.56 5.59 -16.67
C GLU A 48 9.30 6.37 -17.06
N ALA A 49 9.19 7.63 -16.62
CA ALA A 49 8.10 8.53 -16.98
C ALA A 49 8.06 8.78 -18.49
N GLN A 50 9.21 9.06 -19.10
CA GLN A 50 9.34 9.26 -20.56
C GLN A 50 8.92 8.01 -21.33
N ASN A 51 9.47 6.85 -20.98
CA ASN A 51 9.15 5.58 -21.63
C ASN A 51 7.66 5.24 -21.48
N ALA A 52 7.08 5.50 -20.31
CA ALA A 52 5.67 5.27 -20.06
C ALA A 52 4.79 6.19 -20.93
N LEU A 53 5.10 7.48 -21.00
CA LEU A 53 4.38 8.44 -21.82
C LEU A 53 4.44 8.11 -23.31
N GLN A 54 5.62 7.75 -23.81
CA GLN A 54 5.81 7.36 -25.21
C GLN A 54 5.03 6.09 -25.56
N ALA A 55 5.07 5.07 -24.70
CA ALA A 55 4.30 3.84 -24.89
C ALA A 55 2.79 4.11 -24.85
N LEU A 56 2.31 4.90 -23.89
CA LEU A 56 0.90 5.30 -23.81
C LEU A 56 0.47 6.09 -25.05
N ALA A 57 1.29 7.02 -25.53
CA ALA A 57 0.97 7.83 -26.72
C ALA A 57 0.92 6.97 -27.98
N ALA A 58 1.90 6.09 -28.17
CA ALA A 58 1.96 5.16 -29.30
C ALA A 58 0.75 4.23 -29.37
N ASP A 59 0.25 3.76 -28.21
CA ASP A 59 -0.86 2.80 -28.18
C ASP A 59 -2.25 3.44 -28.20
N THR A 60 -2.40 4.68 -27.73
CA THR A 60 -3.69 5.37 -27.62
C THR A 60 -3.92 6.46 -28.67
N GLY A 61 -2.92 6.73 -29.51
CA GLY A 61 -2.95 7.84 -30.46
C GLY A 61 -2.76 9.20 -29.80
N GLY A 62 -1.99 9.24 -28.70
CA GLY A 62 -1.54 10.50 -28.11
C GLY A 62 -0.58 11.21 -29.06
N PHE A 63 -0.58 12.54 -29.03
CA PHE A 63 0.29 13.35 -29.87
C PHE A 63 1.17 14.28 -29.03
N LEU A 64 2.23 14.77 -29.66
CA LEU A 64 3.15 15.72 -29.05
C LEU A 64 2.77 17.13 -29.50
N GLU A 65 2.67 18.03 -28.54
CA GLU A 65 2.52 19.47 -28.75
C GLU A 65 3.78 20.15 -28.20
N VAL A 66 4.24 21.20 -28.86
CA VAL A 66 5.35 22.02 -28.34
C VAL A 66 4.73 23.26 -27.74
N SER A 67 5.04 23.56 -26.48
CA SER A 67 4.59 24.80 -25.85
C SER A 67 5.28 26.02 -26.49
N ASP A 68 4.73 27.21 -26.25
CA ASP A 68 5.34 28.47 -26.68
C ASP A 68 6.75 28.69 -26.06
N GLU A 69 7.05 27.96 -24.99
CA GLU A 69 8.33 27.97 -24.26
C GLU A 69 9.33 26.94 -24.81
N GLY A 70 8.92 26.12 -25.79
CA GLY A 70 9.75 25.08 -26.38
C GLY A 70 9.72 23.74 -25.65
N ASP A 71 8.79 23.56 -24.71
CA ASP A 71 8.64 22.31 -23.96
C ASP A 71 7.74 21.30 -24.69
N VAL A 72 8.12 20.02 -24.62
CA VAL A 72 7.36 18.93 -25.25
C VAL A 72 6.25 18.45 -24.30
N LEU A 73 5.01 18.62 -24.75
CA LEU A 73 3.79 18.21 -24.06
C LEU A 73 3.23 16.94 -24.71
N TYR A 74 2.90 15.95 -23.88
CA TYR A 74 2.15 14.77 -24.29
C TYR A 74 0.67 15.05 -24.06
N VAL A 75 -0.13 14.91 -25.14
CA VAL A 75 -1.57 15.17 -25.11
C VAL A 75 -2.35 13.89 -25.37
N PHE A 76 -3.21 13.53 -24.41
CA PHE A 76 -4.06 12.35 -24.42
C PHE A 76 -5.54 12.73 -24.51
N SER A 77 -6.29 12.02 -25.33
CA SER A 77 -7.75 12.15 -25.36
C SER A 77 -8.37 11.64 -24.06
N LYS A 78 -9.52 12.18 -23.62
CA LYS A 78 -10.23 11.72 -22.41
C LYS A 78 -10.51 10.20 -22.40
N ASP A 79 -10.69 9.60 -23.56
CA ASP A 79 -10.97 8.17 -23.72
C ASP A 79 -9.72 7.28 -23.90
N TYR A 80 -8.50 7.81 -23.64
CA TYR A 80 -7.27 7.06 -23.89
C TYR A 80 -7.20 5.74 -23.10
N ARG A 81 -7.69 5.71 -21.85
CA ARG A 81 -7.76 4.48 -21.04
C ARG A 81 -8.62 3.41 -21.68
N SER A 82 -9.80 3.78 -22.19
CA SER A 82 -10.72 2.85 -22.85
C SER A 82 -10.11 2.29 -24.14
N LYS A 83 -9.46 3.14 -24.93
CA LYS A 83 -8.71 2.71 -26.13
C LYS A 83 -7.59 1.74 -25.77
N LEU A 84 -6.89 1.99 -24.66
CA LEU A 84 -5.79 1.15 -24.20
C LEU A 84 -6.27 -0.23 -23.74
N VAL A 85 -7.36 -0.28 -22.96
CA VAL A 85 -7.98 -1.55 -22.50
C VAL A 85 -8.57 -2.34 -23.67
N ALA A 86 -9.10 -1.66 -24.69
CA ALA A 86 -9.57 -2.34 -25.89
C ALA A 86 -8.43 -3.04 -26.65
N LYS A 87 -7.21 -2.49 -26.57
CA LYS A 87 -6.01 -3.01 -27.25
C LYS A 87 -5.30 -4.08 -26.43
N SER A 88 -5.11 -3.90 -25.11
CA SER A 88 -4.33 -4.80 -24.26
C SER A 88 -5.20 -5.81 -23.48
N PHE A 89 -4.94 -7.09 -23.72
CA PHE A 89 -5.54 -8.18 -22.94
C PHE A 89 -4.93 -8.26 -21.52
N ARG A 90 -3.65 -7.91 -21.36
CA ARG A 90 -2.97 -7.87 -20.05
C ARG A 90 -3.68 -6.90 -19.11
N LEU A 91 -4.07 -5.73 -19.60
CA LEU A 91 -4.83 -4.73 -18.83
C LEU A 91 -6.22 -5.19 -18.39
N LYS A 92 -6.84 -6.14 -19.11
CA LYS A 92 -8.14 -6.70 -18.71
C LYS A 92 -8.03 -7.71 -17.57
N ILE A 93 -6.95 -8.49 -17.53
CA ILE A 93 -6.76 -9.56 -16.53
C ILE A 93 -6.04 -9.09 -15.27
N GLU A 94 -5.17 -8.09 -15.39
CA GLU A 94 -4.46 -7.48 -14.26
C GLU A 94 -5.35 -7.14 -13.04
N PRO A 95 -6.50 -6.46 -13.19
CA PRO A 95 -7.38 -6.20 -12.05
C PRO A 95 -7.99 -7.47 -11.43
N LEU A 96 -8.04 -8.58 -12.16
CA LEU A 96 -8.48 -9.88 -11.64
C LEU A 96 -7.36 -10.56 -10.84
N LEU A 97 -6.11 -10.44 -11.29
CA LEU A 97 -4.92 -10.95 -10.59
C LEU A 97 -4.62 -10.16 -9.31
N GLU A 98 -4.76 -8.83 -9.32
CA GLU A 98 -4.64 -8.02 -8.09
C GLU A 98 -5.72 -8.43 -7.07
N LYS A 99 -6.95 -8.70 -7.53
CA LYS A 99 -8.01 -9.23 -6.67
C LYS A 99 -7.68 -10.64 -6.16
N SER A 100 -7.02 -11.50 -6.94
CA SER A 100 -6.77 -12.88 -6.54
C SER A 100 -5.80 -13.01 -5.37
N LYS A 101 -4.83 -12.09 -5.21
CA LYS A 101 -3.94 -12.09 -4.01
C LYS A 101 -4.75 -11.92 -2.73
N SER A 102 -5.62 -10.90 -2.70
CA SER A 102 -6.52 -10.69 -1.55
C SER A 102 -7.47 -11.87 -1.30
N VAL A 103 -7.89 -12.55 -2.36
CA VAL A 103 -8.73 -13.76 -2.27
C VAL A 103 -7.93 -14.96 -1.74
N ALA A 104 -6.67 -15.14 -2.14
CA ALA A 104 -5.83 -16.23 -1.66
C ALA A 104 -5.54 -16.11 -0.15
N GLU A 105 -5.15 -14.91 0.30
CA GLU A 105 -4.98 -14.62 1.73
C GLU A 105 -6.27 -14.85 2.51
N TYR A 106 -7.40 -14.44 1.94
CA TYR A 106 -8.72 -14.68 2.50
C TYR A 106 -9.02 -16.19 2.63
N VAL A 107 -8.82 -16.98 1.58
CA VAL A 107 -9.07 -18.44 1.59
C VAL A 107 -8.19 -19.15 2.62
N ILE A 108 -6.91 -18.79 2.71
CA ILE A 108 -6.00 -19.35 3.72
C ILE A 108 -6.51 -19.03 5.13
N ARG A 109 -6.85 -17.77 5.41
CA ARG A 109 -7.38 -17.38 6.74
C ARG A 109 -8.69 -18.07 7.07
N VAL A 110 -9.61 -18.12 6.11
CA VAL A 110 -10.91 -18.77 6.27
C VAL A 110 -10.72 -20.25 6.55
N SER A 111 -9.96 -20.95 5.71
CA SER A 111 -9.73 -22.40 5.92
C SER A 111 -9.13 -22.69 7.30
N PHE A 112 -8.11 -21.94 7.72
CA PHE A 112 -7.51 -22.09 9.04
C PHE A 112 -8.50 -21.80 10.18
N GLY A 113 -9.22 -20.68 10.14
CA GLY A 113 -10.15 -20.32 11.21
C GLY A 113 -11.33 -21.30 11.30
N THR A 114 -11.86 -21.77 10.17
CA THR A 114 -12.89 -22.84 10.17
C THR A 114 -12.34 -24.14 10.76
N ALA A 115 -11.12 -24.54 10.38
CA ALA A 115 -10.50 -25.75 10.90
C ALA A 115 -10.24 -25.65 12.42
N LEU A 116 -9.81 -24.49 12.90
CA LEU A 116 -9.58 -24.23 14.32
C LEU A 116 -10.89 -24.35 15.11
N ILE A 117 -11.97 -23.73 14.66
CA ILE A 117 -13.29 -23.82 15.31
C ILE A 117 -13.81 -25.25 15.27
N ALA A 118 -13.74 -25.92 14.12
CA ALA A 118 -14.14 -27.31 13.98
C ALA A 118 -13.36 -28.22 14.92
N SER A 119 -12.05 -28.00 15.07
CA SER A 119 -11.20 -28.78 15.99
C SER A 119 -11.67 -28.66 17.44
N ILE A 120 -11.97 -27.43 17.89
CA ILE A 120 -12.46 -27.17 19.26
C ILE A 120 -13.81 -27.88 19.45
N VAL A 121 -14.76 -27.69 18.54
CA VAL A 121 -16.09 -28.30 18.65
C VAL A 121 -15.99 -29.83 18.70
N ILE A 122 -15.23 -30.45 17.81
CA ILE A 122 -15.07 -31.92 17.75
C ILE A 122 -14.41 -32.45 19.02
N VAL A 123 -13.30 -31.86 19.46
CA VAL A 123 -12.55 -32.32 20.64
C VAL A 123 -13.44 -32.27 21.89
N TYR A 124 -14.07 -31.13 22.15
CA TYR A 124 -14.87 -30.96 23.36
C TYR A 124 -16.18 -31.76 23.34
N THR A 125 -16.86 -31.86 22.21
CA THR A 125 -18.07 -32.72 22.10
C THR A 125 -17.72 -34.19 22.32
N THR A 126 -16.59 -34.66 21.79
CA THR A 126 -16.14 -36.04 21.96
C THR A 126 -15.74 -36.33 23.41
N ILE A 127 -15.05 -35.41 24.09
CA ILE A 127 -14.72 -35.53 25.52
C ILE A 127 -16.00 -35.63 26.36
N ILE A 128 -16.99 -34.77 26.11
CA ILE A 128 -18.28 -34.79 26.83
C ILE A 128 -19.00 -36.12 26.58
N ALA A 129 -19.04 -36.59 25.33
CA ALA A 129 -19.66 -37.86 24.97
C ALA A 129 -18.99 -39.04 25.71
N LEU A 130 -17.65 -39.11 25.71
CA LEU A 130 -16.87 -40.14 26.41
C LEU A 130 -17.13 -40.12 27.93
N LEU A 131 -17.13 -38.94 28.54
CA LEU A 131 -17.42 -38.79 29.97
C LEU A 131 -18.87 -39.20 30.32
N SER A 132 -19.83 -38.88 29.45
CA SER A 132 -21.22 -39.30 29.62
C SER A 132 -21.41 -40.82 29.45
N SER A 133 -20.63 -41.44 28.56
CA SER A 133 -20.71 -42.90 28.30
C SER A 133 -20.06 -43.76 29.39
N ARG A 134 -19.23 -43.18 30.26
CA ARG A 134 -18.62 -43.87 31.41
C ARG A 134 -19.51 -43.88 32.66
N SER A 135 -20.76 -43.43 32.55
CA SER A 135 -21.67 -43.31 33.66
C SER A 135 -22.90 -44.21 33.43
N ASP A 136 -22.83 -45.48 33.84
CA ASP A 136 -24.01 -46.33 34.00
C ASP A 136 -24.53 -46.23 35.44
N GLU A 137 -25.79 -45.76 35.55
CA GLU A 137 -26.79 -45.88 36.64
C GLU A 137 -26.39 -45.35 38.04
N ASP A 138 -27.16 -44.53 38.78
CA ASP A 138 -28.60 -44.35 38.83
C ASP A 138 -28.96 -43.09 39.67
N ASN A 139 -30.21 -42.64 39.54
CA ASN A 139 -30.96 -41.70 40.40
C ASN A 139 -30.81 -40.16 40.29
N ARG A 140 -31.90 -39.60 39.75
CA ARG A 140 -32.79 -38.59 40.36
C ARG A 140 -32.17 -37.24 40.75
N GLY A 141 -32.42 -36.29 39.85
CA GLY A 141 -32.91 -34.96 40.21
C GLY A 141 -31.97 -34.13 41.08
N ARG A 142 -31.09 -33.35 40.44
CA ARG A 142 -30.56 -32.13 41.06
C ARG A 142 -30.16 -31.11 40.00
N ARG A 143 -30.97 -30.06 39.94
CA ARG A 143 -30.66 -28.65 39.64
C ARG A 143 -29.40 -28.44 38.78
N GLY A 144 -29.63 -28.01 37.54
CA GLY A 144 -28.61 -27.40 36.70
C GLY A 144 -27.82 -26.37 37.49
N ARG A 145 -26.57 -26.70 37.80
CA ARG A 145 -25.56 -25.70 38.12
C ARG A 145 -25.21 -25.05 36.81
N SER A 146 -25.65 -23.81 36.62
CA SER A 146 -25.00 -22.90 35.70
C SER A 146 -23.52 -22.94 35.99
N PHE A 147 -22.74 -23.31 34.99
CA PHE A 147 -21.30 -23.23 35.00
C PHE A 147 -20.95 -21.74 35.07
N ASP A 148 -20.87 -21.19 36.28
CA ASP A 148 -20.28 -19.88 36.53
C ASP A 148 -18.75 -20.04 36.43
N SER A 149 -18.30 -20.27 35.21
CA SER A 149 -16.93 -19.99 34.83
C SER A 149 -16.90 -18.49 34.58
N GLY A 150 -16.11 -17.75 35.36
CA GLY A 150 -15.82 -16.33 35.15
C GLY A 150 -15.16 -16.00 33.79
N PHE A 151 -15.24 -16.91 32.81
CA PHE A 151 -14.98 -16.70 31.39
C PHE A 151 -16.26 -16.24 30.69
N SER A 152 -16.58 -14.94 30.78
CA SER A 152 -17.52 -14.32 29.84
C SER A 152 -16.82 -14.16 28.48
N LEU A 153 -16.73 -15.24 27.71
CA LEU A 153 -16.47 -15.12 26.28
C LEU A 153 -17.76 -14.61 25.65
N ASN A 154 -17.85 -13.30 25.45
CA ASN A 154 -18.89 -12.69 24.64
C ASN A 154 -18.72 -13.14 23.18
N PHE A 155 -19.11 -14.38 22.87
CA PHE A 155 -19.24 -14.87 21.50
C PHE A 155 -20.58 -14.37 20.96
N TYR A 156 -20.57 -13.23 20.30
CA TYR A 156 -21.73 -12.87 19.49
C TYR A 156 -21.66 -13.69 18.19
N PRO A 157 -22.75 -14.35 17.75
CA PRO A 157 -22.78 -15.06 16.47
C PRO A 157 -22.47 -14.11 15.29
N THR A 158 -22.66 -12.81 15.50
CA THR A 158 -22.27 -11.77 14.55
C THR A 158 -20.75 -11.61 14.40
N ASP A 159 -19.96 -12.07 15.37
CA ASP A 159 -18.49 -12.00 15.33
C ASP A 159 -17.91 -12.96 14.30
N LEU A 160 -18.68 -13.99 13.94
CA LEU A 160 -18.34 -14.94 12.89
C LEU A 160 -18.46 -14.34 11.48
N PHE A 161 -19.16 -13.22 11.29
CA PHE A 161 -19.24 -12.57 9.97
C PHE A 161 -17.97 -11.79 9.60
N TRP A 162 -17.18 -11.33 10.58
CA TRP A 162 -15.91 -10.65 10.30
C TRP A 162 -14.83 -11.58 9.73
N PHE A 163 -14.95 -12.87 10.03
CA PHE A 163 -14.11 -13.93 9.48
C PHE A 163 -14.26 -14.09 7.96
N TRP A 164 -15.43 -13.78 7.39
CA TRP A 164 -15.73 -13.88 5.96
C TRP A 164 -15.45 -12.57 5.19
N ASP A 165 -14.70 -11.63 5.77
CA ASP A 165 -14.37 -10.37 5.09
C ASP A 165 -13.13 -10.48 4.18
N PRO A 166 -13.29 -10.34 2.84
CA PRO A 166 -12.15 -10.38 1.91
C PRO A 166 -11.24 -9.15 2.02
N TYR A 167 -11.67 -8.09 2.72
CA TYR A 167 -10.93 -6.82 2.86
C TYR A 167 -10.37 -6.58 4.27
N TYR A 168 -10.14 -7.65 5.03
CA TYR A 168 -9.68 -7.59 6.42
C TYR A 168 -8.49 -6.65 6.64
N TYR A 169 -7.36 -6.82 5.92
CA TYR A 169 -6.15 -6.01 6.15
C TYR A 169 -6.40 -4.52 5.92
N ARG A 170 -7.15 -4.17 4.86
CA ARG A 170 -7.50 -2.78 4.55
C ARG A 170 -8.41 -2.16 5.61
N ARG A 171 -9.32 -2.94 6.19
CA ARG A 171 -10.19 -2.51 7.30
C ARG A 171 -9.38 -2.35 8.60
N ARG A 172 -8.47 -3.29 8.85
CA ARG A 172 -7.61 -3.36 10.03
C ARG A 172 -6.58 -2.23 10.09
N GLN A 173 -6.09 -1.76 8.94
CA GLN A 173 -5.26 -0.56 8.85
C GLN A 173 -6.01 0.70 9.28
N ARG A 174 -7.32 0.80 9.03
CA ARG A 174 -8.15 1.99 9.33
C ARG A 174 -8.73 2.02 10.76
N ARG A 175 -8.83 0.88 11.44
CA ARG A 175 -9.38 0.80 12.80
C ARG A 175 -8.27 0.69 13.84
N THR A 176 -8.41 1.46 14.90
CA THR A 176 -7.48 1.49 16.05
C THR A 176 -8.14 1.06 17.36
N VAL A 177 -9.46 0.92 17.43
CA VAL A 177 -10.19 0.69 18.68
C VAL A 177 -11.22 -0.42 18.53
N GLY A 178 -11.13 -1.42 19.42
CA GLY A 178 -12.09 -2.51 19.59
C GLY A 178 -11.80 -3.71 18.70
N THR A 179 -11.29 -4.79 19.30
CA THR A 179 -11.11 -6.11 18.69
C THR A 179 -12.12 -7.07 19.28
N ASN A 180 -12.82 -7.81 18.43
CA ASN A 180 -13.55 -9.00 18.88
C ASN A 180 -12.56 -10.13 19.16
N PHE A 181 -12.89 -11.08 20.04
CA PHE A 181 -11.99 -12.19 20.39
C PHE A 181 -11.47 -12.97 19.18
N ILE A 182 -12.33 -13.21 18.19
CA ILE A 182 -11.97 -13.89 16.94
C ILE A 182 -11.00 -13.04 16.10
N GLU A 183 -11.17 -11.71 16.08
CA GLU A 183 -10.25 -10.79 15.42
C GLU A 183 -8.88 -10.77 16.13
N SER A 184 -8.87 -10.89 17.47
CA SER A 184 -7.66 -11.06 18.27
C SER A 184 -6.93 -12.37 17.93
N VAL A 185 -7.65 -13.49 17.76
CA VAL A 185 -7.06 -14.77 17.29
C VAL A 185 -6.42 -14.59 15.91
N PHE A 186 -7.12 -13.97 14.96
CA PHE A 186 -6.58 -13.78 13.61
C PHE A 186 -5.40 -12.81 13.57
N SER A 187 -5.50 -11.70 14.29
CA SER A 187 -4.42 -10.73 14.44
C SER A 187 -3.19 -11.35 15.10
N PHE A 188 -3.38 -12.28 16.04
CA PHE A 188 -2.27 -13.01 16.67
C PHE A 188 -1.64 -14.06 15.74
N VAL A 189 -2.42 -14.77 14.91
CA VAL A 189 -1.89 -15.84 14.04
C VAL A 189 -1.32 -15.30 12.73
N PHE A 190 -2.01 -14.35 12.10
CA PHE A 190 -1.70 -13.87 10.75
C PHE A 190 -1.16 -12.44 10.71
N GLY A 191 -1.18 -11.74 11.84
CA GLY A 191 -0.84 -10.33 11.93
C GLY A 191 -1.86 -9.40 11.27
N ASP A 192 -1.57 -8.10 11.33
CA ASP A 192 -2.44 -7.04 10.81
C ASP A 192 -1.95 -6.42 9.50
N GLY A 193 -0.94 -7.03 8.86
CA GLY A 193 -0.32 -6.56 7.63
C GLY A 193 0.76 -5.50 7.86
N ASP A 194 1.50 -5.17 6.81
CA ASP A 194 2.51 -4.11 6.85
C ASP A 194 1.81 -2.73 6.82
N PRO A 195 2.01 -1.86 7.83
CA PRO A 195 1.44 -0.51 7.83
C PRO A 195 2.13 0.45 6.86
N ASN A 196 3.30 0.07 6.33
CA ASN A 196 4.16 0.84 5.44
C ASN A 196 4.19 0.23 4.02
N GLU A 197 3.18 -0.55 3.64
CA GLU A 197 3.07 -1.08 2.28
C GLU A 197 3.06 0.08 1.26
N GLY A 198 4.02 0.08 0.34
CA GLY A 198 4.17 1.13 -0.68
C GLY A 198 4.78 2.44 -0.16
N ILE A 199 5.36 2.47 1.04
CA ILE A 199 5.85 3.71 1.65
C ILE A 199 6.95 4.40 0.82
N GLU A 200 7.85 3.62 0.21
CA GLU A 200 8.87 4.15 -0.70
C GLU A 200 8.24 4.89 -1.88
N GLU A 201 7.12 4.37 -2.39
CA GLU A 201 6.43 5.01 -3.50
C GLU A 201 5.88 6.38 -3.11
N GLU A 202 5.31 6.47 -1.91
CA GLU A 202 4.82 7.72 -1.33
C GLU A 202 5.97 8.68 -1.05
N ARG A 203 7.10 8.19 -0.51
CA ARG A 203 8.34 8.96 -0.29
C ARG A 203 8.77 9.69 -1.55
N TRP A 204 8.90 8.97 -2.68
CA TRP A 204 9.32 9.56 -3.95
C TRP A 204 8.30 10.53 -4.55
N LYS A 205 6.99 10.29 -4.32
CA LYS A 205 5.94 11.24 -4.72
C LYS A 205 6.03 12.53 -3.91
N LEU A 206 6.25 12.44 -2.60
CA LEU A 206 6.40 13.60 -1.72
C LEU A 206 7.61 14.43 -2.11
N ILE A 207 8.77 13.80 -2.32
CA ILE A 207 10.00 14.48 -2.77
C ILE A 207 9.77 15.20 -4.10
N GLY A 208 9.22 14.50 -5.10
CA GLY A 208 8.98 15.10 -6.42
C GLY A 208 8.00 16.27 -6.38
N GLN A 209 6.93 16.15 -5.59
CA GLN A 209 5.96 17.23 -5.38
C GLN A 209 6.56 18.41 -4.62
N TYR A 210 7.37 18.14 -3.59
CA TYR A 210 8.06 19.17 -2.81
C TYR A 210 8.99 20.00 -3.70
N ILE A 211 9.86 19.34 -4.47
CA ILE A 211 10.77 19.99 -5.43
C ILE A 211 9.99 20.84 -6.44
N THR A 212 8.89 20.31 -7.00
CA THR A 212 8.05 21.04 -7.95
C THR A 212 7.38 22.26 -7.29
N SER A 213 6.92 22.11 -6.05
CA SER A 213 6.30 23.20 -5.27
C SER A 213 7.29 24.28 -4.82
N ASN A 214 8.60 24.01 -4.85
CA ASN A 214 9.64 25.02 -4.64
C ASN A 214 10.20 25.55 -5.98
N GLY A 215 9.53 25.28 -7.10
CA GLY A 215 9.97 25.76 -8.41
C GLY A 215 11.21 25.05 -8.95
N GLY A 216 11.45 23.81 -8.51
CA GLY A 216 12.52 22.96 -8.98
C GLY A 216 13.92 23.35 -8.49
N VAL A 217 14.03 24.09 -7.39
CA VAL A 217 15.29 24.39 -6.70
C VAL A 217 15.07 24.17 -5.21
N VAL A 218 15.94 23.41 -4.56
CA VAL A 218 15.84 23.06 -3.13
C VAL A 218 17.23 22.91 -2.51
N THR A 219 17.34 23.01 -1.20
CA THR A 219 18.57 22.67 -0.46
C THR A 219 18.53 21.23 0.03
N ALA A 220 19.67 20.69 0.50
CA ALA A 220 19.72 19.34 1.07
C ALA A 220 18.88 19.25 2.36
N GLU A 221 18.92 20.28 3.20
CA GLU A 221 18.20 20.37 4.48
C GLU A 221 16.68 20.39 4.30
N GLU A 222 16.19 20.99 3.23
CA GLU A 222 14.76 20.98 2.90
C GLU A 222 14.24 19.58 2.57
N LEU A 223 15.09 18.73 1.99
CA LEU A 223 14.75 17.36 1.62
C LEU A 223 15.10 16.32 2.69
N ALA A 224 15.95 16.67 3.66
CA ALA A 224 16.32 15.81 4.79
C ALA A 224 15.11 15.14 5.48
N PRO A 225 13.95 15.79 5.71
CA PRO A 225 12.77 15.16 6.32
C PRO A 225 12.15 13.99 5.52
N TYR A 226 12.55 13.79 4.27
CA TYR A 226 12.06 12.71 3.39
C TYR A 226 13.12 11.65 3.08
N LEU A 227 14.34 11.82 3.59
CA LEU A 227 15.51 11.02 3.25
C LEU A 227 16.10 10.36 4.50
N ASP A 228 16.81 9.26 4.27
CA ASP A 228 17.54 8.56 5.31
C ASP A 228 18.88 9.28 5.54
N VAL A 229 18.89 10.25 6.45
CA VAL A 229 20.08 11.05 6.77
C VAL A 229 20.96 10.28 7.77
N PRO A 230 22.24 10.00 7.42
CA PRO A 230 23.16 9.37 8.36
C PRO A 230 23.43 10.29 9.57
N PRO A 231 23.74 9.74 10.75
CA PRO A 231 24.14 10.56 11.89
C PRO A 231 25.39 11.37 11.49
N THR A 232 25.31 12.69 11.65
CA THR A 232 26.40 13.60 11.29
C THR A 232 27.52 13.50 12.31
N ASP A 233 28.73 13.14 11.87
CA ASP A 233 29.93 13.37 12.66
C ASP A 233 30.27 14.87 12.61
N GLU A 234 30.55 15.50 13.75
CA GLU A 234 30.68 16.97 13.92
C GLU A 234 31.74 17.66 13.02
N THR A 235 32.53 16.89 12.28
CA THR A 235 33.70 17.36 11.52
C THR A 235 33.45 17.57 10.02
N MET A 236 32.37 17.02 9.44
CA MET A 236 32.04 17.19 8.02
C MET A 236 30.53 17.24 7.75
N VAL A 237 30.11 18.22 6.95
CA VAL A 237 28.75 18.28 6.39
C VAL A 237 28.67 17.29 5.23
N ASP A 238 28.17 16.08 5.50
CA ASP A 238 27.96 15.06 4.47
C ASP A 238 26.53 15.17 3.88
N GLU A 239 26.42 15.81 2.72
CA GLU A 239 25.17 15.90 1.95
C GLU A 239 24.95 14.72 0.99
N SER A 240 25.73 13.63 1.10
CA SER A 240 25.64 12.48 0.17
C SER A 240 24.26 11.83 0.10
N TYR A 241 23.42 12.00 1.13
CA TYR A 241 22.06 11.51 1.18
C TYR A 241 21.14 12.08 0.07
N ILE A 242 21.51 13.20 -0.57
CA ILE A 242 20.74 13.81 -1.67
C ILE A 242 20.95 13.11 -3.03
N LEU A 243 22.07 12.40 -3.21
CA LEU A 243 22.48 11.84 -4.50
C LEU A 243 21.41 10.94 -5.17
N PRO A 244 20.66 10.09 -4.44
CA PRO A 244 19.58 9.31 -5.04
C PRO A 244 18.47 10.18 -5.66
N VAL A 245 18.19 11.35 -5.06
CA VAL A 245 17.19 12.31 -5.57
C VAL A 245 17.68 12.93 -6.87
N LEU A 246 18.95 13.35 -6.91
CA LEU A 246 19.58 13.89 -8.13
C LEU A 246 19.53 12.87 -9.26
N LEU A 247 19.88 11.61 -8.98
CA LEU A 247 19.84 10.55 -9.98
C LEU A 247 18.42 10.26 -10.50
N ARG A 248 17.41 10.32 -9.62
CA ARG A 248 16.03 9.99 -9.98
C ARG A 248 15.35 11.08 -10.82
N PHE A 249 15.59 12.34 -10.45
CA PHE A 249 14.92 13.50 -11.04
C PHE A 249 15.83 14.37 -11.92
N ASP A 250 17.02 13.88 -12.29
CA ASP A 250 18.05 14.59 -13.07
C ASP A 250 18.40 15.96 -12.47
N GLY A 251 18.62 15.95 -11.16
CA GLY A 251 19.05 17.11 -10.41
C GLY A 251 20.54 17.38 -10.57
N ARG A 252 20.94 18.65 -10.44
CA ARG A 252 22.34 19.08 -10.51
C ARG A 252 22.65 20.06 -9.38
N PRO A 253 23.82 19.94 -8.75
CA PRO A 253 24.27 20.95 -7.79
C PRO A 253 24.64 22.23 -8.53
N ASP A 254 24.31 23.35 -7.90
CA ASP A 254 24.58 24.72 -8.33
C ASP A 254 25.02 25.49 -7.07
N VAL A 255 25.93 26.45 -7.20
CA VAL A 255 26.45 27.20 -6.04
C VAL A 255 25.92 28.62 -6.12
N ASP A 256 25.35 29.12 -5.03
CA ASP A 256 24.89 30.51 -4.95
C ASP A 256 26.05 31.50 -4.74
N GLU A 257 25.74 32.79 -4.71
CA GLU A 257 26.74 33.85 -4.53
C GLU A 257 27.37 33.80 -3.12
N GLU A 258 26.66 33.24 -2.15
CA GLU A 258 27.09 33.06 -0.76
C GLU A 258 27.95 31.79 -0.55
N GLY A 259 28.03 30.90 -1.55
CA GLY A 259 28.80 29.65 -1.49
C GLY A 259 28.02 28.44 -0.95
N ASN A 260 26.71 28.53 -0.80
CA ASN A 260 25.85 27.40 -0.45
C ASN A 260 25.52 26.56 -1.69
N ILE A 261 25.28 25.26 -1.48
CA ILE A 261 24.91 24.34 -2.54
C ILE A 261 23.38 24.32 -2.67
N LEU A 262 22.88 24.71 -3.84
CA LEU A 262 21.50 24.57 -4.26
C LEU A 262 21.37 23.43 -5.25
N TYR A 263 20.32 22.63 -5.12
CA TYR A 263 20.04 21.52 -6.04
C TYR A 263 18.94 21.93 -7.00
N ARG A 264 19.30 22.06 -8.29
CA ARG A 264 18.40 22.46 -9.37
C ARG A 264 17.89 21.23 -10.13
N PHE A 265 16.61 21.19 -10.40
CA PHE A 265 15.91 20.11 -11.11
C PHE A 265 15.18 20.64 -12.36
N PRO A 266 15.91 20.91 -13.47
CA PRO A 266 15.34 21.57 -14.65
C PRO A 266 14.12 20.85 -15.24
N SER A 267 14.12 19.52 -15.19
CA SER A 267 13.02 18.69 -15.71
C SER A 267 11.72 18.85 -14.91
N LEU A 268 11.80 19.15 -13.61
CA LEU A 268 10.64 19.35 -12.74
C LEU A 268 10.14 20.80 -12.74
N GLN A 269 10.86 21.73 -13.39
CA GLN A 269 10.43 23.13 -13.55
C GLN A 269 9.42 23.32 -14.68
N ARG A 270 9.29 22.34 -15.56
CA ARG A 270 8.49 22.38 -16.78
C ARG A 270 7.14 21.71 -16.55
N THR A 271 6.06 22.48 -16.53
CA THR A 271 4.70 21.98 -16.25
C THR A 271 3.71 22.44 -17.29
N ALA A 272 2.85 21.53 -17.75
CA ALA A 272 1.80 21.80 -18.73
C ALA A 272 0.77 22.86 -18.29
N ALA A 273 0.67 23.14 -16.98
CA ALA A 273 -0.28 24.10 -16.42
C ALA A 273 0.08 25.57 -16.67
N SER A 274 1.33 25.89 -17.06
CA SER A 274 1.79 27.27 -17.32
C SER A 274 0.99 27.95 -18.43
N GLN A 275 0.50 27.20 -19.43
CA GLN A 275 -0.21 27.78 -20.58
C GLN A 275 -1.62 28.34 -20.27
N ARG A 276 -2.26 28.00 -19.14
CA ARG A 276 -3.64 28.48 -18.86
C ARG A 276 -3.70 29.91 -18.32
N SER A 277 -2.56 30.46 -17.91
CA SER A 277 -2.43 31.82 -17.39
C SER A 277 -1.26 32.45 -18.14
N GLY A 278 -1.49 33.41 -19.04
CA GLY A 278 -0.46 34.08 -19.85
C GLY A 278 0.52 34.96 -19.06
N ARG A 279 0.87 34.55 -17.84
CA ARG A 279 1.74 35.21 -16.88
C ARG A 279 2.71 34.17 -16.37
N LYS A 280 4.02 34.47 -16.42
CA LYS A 280 5.10 33.69 -15.78
C LYS A 280 4.82 33.62 -14.27
N GLU A 281 3.95 32.71 -13.86
CA GLU A 281 3.68 32.41 -12.46
C GLU A 281 4.63 31.30 -12.06
N TYR A 282 5.60 31.67 -11.21
CA TYR A 282 6.49 30.72 -10.54
C TYR A 282 5.66 29.57 -9.96
N VAL A 283 6.02 28.34 -10.38
CA VAL A 283 5.30 27.08 -10.14
C VAL A 283 4.97 26.86 -8.66
N GLY A 284 5.75 27.45 -7.75
CA GLY A 284 5.60 27.18 -6.33
C GLY A 284 4.35 27.72 -5.63
N LYS A 285 3.78 28.86 -6.05
CA LYS A 285 2.63 29.44 -5.33
C LYS A 285 1.31 28.71 -5.57
N ARG A 286 1.08 28.22 -6.80
CA ARG A 286 -0.22 27.64 -7.20
C ARG A 286 -0.30 26.13 -6.97
N TRP A 287 0.83 25.43 -7.02
CA TRP A 287 0.88 23.99 -6.74
C TRP A 287 0.59 23.65 -5.27
N ALA A 288 1.11 24.45 -4.34
CA ALA A 288 0.81 24.31 -2.90
C ALA A 288 -0.69 24.48 -2.60
N GLU A 289 -1.39 25.33 -3.36
CA GLU A 289 -2.83 25.58 -3.24
C GLU A 289 -3.68 24.48 -3.92
N PHE A 290 -3.19 23.90 -5.03
CA PHE A 290 -3.90 22.84 -5.77
C PHE A 290 -3.74 21.43 -5.17
N VAL A 291 -2.56 21.12 -4.60
CA VAL A 291 -2.25 19.77 -4.09
C VAL A 291 -2.55 19.61 -2.60
N GLY A 292 -2.92 20.71 -1.91
CA GLY A 292 -3.17 20.70 -0.48
C GLY A 292 -1.88 20.40 0.27
N GLY A 293 -1.04 21.43 0.44
CA GLY A 293 0.16 21.45 1.28
C GLY A 293 0.87 20.12 1.50
N VAL A 294 2.00 19.90 0.82
CA VAL A 294 2.83 18.69 1.01
C VAL A 294 3.11 18.50 2.50
N ASP A 295 2.79 17.31 3.02
CA ASP A 295 3.06 16.95 4.41
C ASP A 295 4.54 17.20 4.70
N LYS A 296 4.83 18.07 5.69
CA LYS A 296 6.19 18.55 5.96
C LYS A 296 7.20 17.45 6.37
N PHE A 297 6.71 16.25 6.70
CA PHE A 297 7.53 15.17 7.23
C PHE A 297 7.05 13.83 6.69
N PHE A 298 7.96 13.05 6.13
CA PHE A 298 7.74 11.64 5.86
C PHE A 298 7.78 10.86 7.18
N LYS A 299 6.80 10.01 7.44
CA LYS A 299 6.69 9.26 8.71
C LYS A 299 6.41 7.79 8.46
N GLU A 300 7.36 6.96 8.85
CA GLU A 300 7.17 5.52 8.91
C GLU A 300 6.35 5.14 10.15
N LYS A 301 5.45 4.18 9.99
CA LYS A 301 4.68 3.64 11.11
C LYS A 301 5.44 2.45 11.69
N GLN A 302 5.47 2.35 13.02
CA GLN A 302 6.05 1.18 13.68
C GLN A 302 5.27 -0.08 13.28
N TRP A 303 5.97 -1.10 12.77
CA TRP A 303 5.35 -2.35 12.39
C TRP A 303 5.04 -3.18 13.63
N GLN A 304 3.78 -3.13 14.05
CA GLN A 304 3.25 -4.05 15.05
C GLN A 304 2.67 -5.27 14.34
N PHE A 305 3.18 -6.46 14.67
CA PHE A 305 2.67 -7.70 14.10
C PHE A 305 1.17 -7.86 14.40
N SER A 306 0.76 -7.58 15.65
CA SER A 306 -0.63 -7.67 16.10
C SER A 306 -1.03 -6.44 16.93
N LYS A 307 -2.20 -5.85 16.64
CA LYS A 307 -2.80 -4.75 17.44
C LYS A 307 -3.65 -5.26 18.62
N THR A 308 -3.47 -6.52 19.00
CA THR A 308 -4.25 -7.19 20.05
C THR A 308 -3.75 -6.78 21.44
N LYS A 309 -4.68 -6.58 22.40
CA LYS A 309 -4.31 -6.25 23.79
C LYS A 309 -3.66 -7.45 24.49
N ASN A 310 -2.74 -7.21 25.43
CA ASN A 310 -2.04 -8.28 26.17
C ASN A 310 -2.98 -9.31 26.83
N THR A 311 -4.13 -8.86 27.35
CA THR A 311 -5.15 -9.74 27.95
C THR A 311 -5.80 -10.65 26.92
N GLU A 312 -6.10 -10.13 25.73
CA GLU A 312 -6.64 -10.90 24.61
C GLU A 312 -5.60 -11.89 24.09
N THR A 313 -4.34 -11.47 23.96
CA THR A 313 -3.22 -12.35 23.59
C THR A 313 -3.08 -13.53 24.57
N ALA A 314 -3.17 -13.28 25.88
CA ALA A 314 -3.14 -14.33 26.88
C ALA A 314 -4.34 -15.30 26.75
N MET A 315 -5.54 -14.80 26.44
CA MET A 315 -6.71 -15.63 26.18
C MET A 315 -6.54 -16.49 24.91
N VAL A 316 -5.98 -15.93 23.84
CA VAL A 316 -5.70 -16.67 22.59
C VAL A 316 -4.70 -17.80 22.82
N ILE A 317 -3.60 -17.52 23.54
CA ILE A 317 -2.61 -18.53 23.92
C ILE A 317 -3.24 -19.60 24.81
N GLY A 318 -4.05 -19.19 25.80
CA GLY A 318 -4.77 -20.12 26.67
C GLY A 318 -5.72 -21.04 25.90
N LEU A 319 -6.50 -20.49 24.96
CA LEU A 319 -7.40 -21.27 24.10
C LEU A 319 -6.63 -22.27 23.23
N GLY A 320 -5.53 -21.82 22.60
CA GLY A 320 -4.67 -22.69 21.78
C GLY A 320 -4.07 -23.84 22.60
N GLY A 321 -3.55 -23.53 23.79
CA GLY A 321 -3.01 -24.52 24.72
C GLY A 321 -4.06 -25.53 25.21
N LEU A 322 -5.25 -25.06 25.57
CA LEU A 322 -6.37 -25.91 25.97
C LEU A 322 -6.84 -26.83 24.85
N ASN A 323 -6.92 -26.32 23.61
CA ASN A 323 -7.30 -27.12 22.45
C ASN A 323 -6.26 -28.24 22.19
N LEU A 324 -4.97 -27.91 22.21
CA LEU A 324 -3.89 -28.89 22.04
C LEU A 324 -3.90 -29.94 23.14
N PHE A 325 -4.07 -29.53 24.40
CA PHE A 325 -4.17 -30.43 25.54
C PHE A 325 -5.40 -31.35 25.44
N GLY A 326 -6.54 -30.82 25.01
CA GLY A 326 -7.75 -31.60 24.73
C GLY A 326 -7.51 -32.69 23.68
N VAL A 327 -6.81 -32.37 22.59
CA VAL A 327 -6.43 -33.35 21.55
C VAL A 327 -5.54 -34.47 22.14
N ILE A 328 -4.56 -34.13 22.98
CA ILE A 328 -3.68 -35.12 23.62
C ILE A 328 -4.49 -36.05 24.53
N ILE A 329 -5.35 -35.50 25.41
CA ILE A 329 -6.21 -36.29 26.30
C ILE A 329 -7.11 -37.21 25.48
N LEU A 330 -7.76 -36.69 24.43
CA LEU A 330 -8.60 -37.48 23.55
C LEU A 330 -7.82 -38.65 22.94
N GLY A 331 -6.60 -38.40 22.48
CA GLY A 331 -5.71 -39.43 21.95
C GLY A 331 -5.32 -40.49 22.98
N THR A 332 -5.21 -40.14 24.27
CA THR A 332 -5.01 -41.11 25.35
C THR A 332 -6.27 -41.88 25.73
N MET A 333 -7.47 -41.30 25.55
CA MET A 333 -8.76 -41.97 25.85
C MET A 333 -9.22 -42.90 24.73
N LEU A 334 -8.75 -42.69 23.49
CA LEU A 334 -9.07 -43.50 22.31
C LEU A 334 -8.09 -44.67 22.06
N LYS A 335 -7.00 -44.74 22.83
CA LYS A 335 -6.10 -45.91 22.86
C LYS A 335 -6.59 -46.96 23.85
#